data_AF-A0A0Q4KE16-F1
#
_entry.id   AF-A0A0Q4KE16-F1
#
_cell.length_a   1.000
_cell.length_b   1.000
_cell.length_c   1.000
_cell.angle_alpha   90.00
_cell.angle_beta   90.00
_cell.angle_gamma   90.00
#
_symmetry.space_group_name_H-M   'P 1'
#
loop_
_entity.id
_entity.type
_entity.pdbx_description
1 polymer ?
#
loop_
_entity_poly.entity_id
_entity_poly.type
_entity_poly.pdbx_seq_one_letter_code
_entity_poly.pdbx_strand_id
1 'polypeptide(L)'
;MSTDLTGDAAIGRAIMTDAQAQLDARQAEAEQLDLLDPITPEDIWDAREALGETATPQQVAHAARAKKRGRPAGSRNRRTDDLEKWLLAQGQHPAVTLMQIQSTAPEVLMEASKRRKVHSFQKDGTANVVVEHMTYEAAQSLRARCADMLMPYLVGKKPLKVDMSFSGVADLIIEGVTHTAGEIGDIIDAEFAPAPSETDGGDA
;
A
#
# COMPACT_ATOMS: atom_id res chain seq x y z
N MET A 1 -11.28 -11.69 -31.61
CA MET A 1 -12.05 -12.86 -31.14
C MET A 1 -11.14 -14.07 -31.23
N SER A 2 -10.45 -14.41 -30.13
CA SER A 2 -9.61 -15.61 -30.06
C SER A 2 -10.54 -16.81 -29.90
N THR A 3 -10.40 -17.81 -30.76
CA THR A 3 -11.18 -19.05 -30.74
C THR A 3 -11.03 -19.77 -29.41
N ASP A 4 -12.14 -20.30 -28.89
CA ASP A 4 -12.13 -21.16 -27.70
C ASP A 4 -11.14 -22.31 -27.90
N LEU A 5 -10.18 -22.45 -26.99
CA LEU A 5 -9.17 -23.50 -27.02
C LEU A 5 -9.84 -24.84 -26.72
N THR A 6 -10.07 -25.68 -27.74
CA THR A 6 -10.64 -27.03 -27.56
C THR A 6 -9.56 -28.10 -27.50
N GLY A 7 -9.77 -29.10 -26.61
CA GLY A 7 -9.02 -30.35 -26.54
C GLY A 7 -7.55 -30.18 -26.19
N ASP A 8 -6.66 -30.53 -27.12
CA ASP A 8 -5.21 -30.61 -26.90
C ASP A 8 -4.58 -29.25 -26.57
N ALA A 9 -5.11 -28.16 -27.14
CA ALA A 9 -4.61 -26.81 -26.87
C ALA A 9 -4.97 -26.31 -25.46
N ALA A 10 -6.13 -26.75 -24.93
CA ALA A 10 -6.51 -26.48 -23.55
C ALA A 10 -5.67 -27.29 -22.56
N ILE A 11 -5.40 -28.57 -22.88
CA ILE A 11 -4.54 -29.45 -22.08
C ILE A 11 -3.11 -28.91 -22.04
N GLY A 12 -2.55 -28.52 -23.18
CA GLY A 12 -1.22 -27.92 -23.25
C GLY A 12 -1.10 -26.63 -22.44
N ARG A 13 -2.14 -25.78 -22.47
CA ARG A 13 -2.17 -24.56 -21.65
C ARG A 13 -2.32 -24.85 -20.15
N ALA A 14 -3.11 -25.86 -19.79
CA ALA A 14 -3.25 -26.29 -18.40
C ALA A 14 -1.91 -26.80 -17.85
N ILE A 15 -1.19 -27.63 -18.62
CA ILE A 15 0.14 -28.14 -18.26
C ILE A 15 1.14 -26.98 -18.11
N MET A 16 1.17 -26.03 -19.04
CA MET A 16 2.06 -24.86 -18.93
C MET A 16 1.73 -23.99 -17.72
N THR A 17 0.44 -23.83 -17.41
CA THR A 17 -0.02 -23.06 -16.24
C THR A 17 0.39 -23.75 -14.94
N ASP A 18 0.24 -25.08 -14.87
CA ASP A 18 0.63 -25.88 -13.71
C ASP A 18 2.16 -25.89 -13.53
N ALA A 19 2.91 -26.06 -14.63
CA ALA A 19 4.37 -25.98 -14.61
C ALA A 19 4.86 -24.59 -14.16
N GLN A 20 4.20 -23.52 -14.60
CA GLN A 20 4.52 -22.17 -14.17
C GLN A 20 4.21 -21.96 -12.68
N ALA A 21 3.06 -22.44 -12.20
CA ALA A 21 2.71 -22.39 -10.78
C ALA A 21 3.72 -23.17 -9.90
N GLN A 22 4.22 -24.32 -10.38
CA GLN A 22 5.25 -25.10 -9.69
C GLN A 22 6.61 -24.38 -9.64
N LEU A 23 6.98 -23.64 -10.70
CA LEU A 23 8.19 -22.83 -10.73
C LEU A 23 8.08 -21.64 -9.77
N ASP A 24 6.95 -20.94 -9.77
CA ASP A 24 6.70 -19.81 -8.88
C ASP A 24 6.71 -20.25 -7.40
N ALA A 25 6.12 -21.42 -7.10
CA ALA A 25 6.14 -22.00 -5.76
C ALA A 25 7.56 -22.34 -5.28
N ARG A 26 8.40 -22.91 -6.16
CA ARG A 26 9.81 -23.20 -5.85
C ARG A 26 10.65 -21.94 -5.67
N GLN A 27 10.36 -20.89 -6.43
CA GLN A 27 11.01 -19.58 -6.25
C GLN A 27 10.64 -18.95 -4.90
N ALA A 28 9.36 -19.00 -4.52
CA ALA A 28 8.91 -18.51 -3.23
C ALA A 28 9.53 -19.28 -2.05
N GLU A 29 9.68 -20.61 -2.18
CA GLU A 29 10.37 -21.45 -1.19
C GLU A 29 11.87 -21.09 -1.09
N ALA A 30 12.54 -20.89 -2.23
CA ALA A 30 13.93 -20.45 -2.27
C ALA A 30 14.14 -19.07 -1.63
N GLU A 31 13.26 -18.11 -1.91
CA GLU A 31 13.28 -16.77 -1.29
C GLU A 31 13.04 -16.82 0.23
N GLN A 32 12.22 -17.78 0.70
CA GLN A 32 11.99 -18.00 2.13
C GLN A 32 13.20 -18.65 2.82
N LEU A 33 13.89 -19.57 2.14
CA LEU A 33 15.10 -20.23 2.65
C LEU A 33 16.27 -19.26 2.77
N ASP A 34 16.42 -18.32 1.83
CA ASP A 34 17.44 -17.26 1.86
C ASP A 34 17.30 -16.35 3.11
N LEU A 35 16.08 -16.25 3.66
CA LEU A 35 15.79 -15.53 4.90
C LEU A 35 16.35 -16.22 6.17
N LEU A 36 16.60 -17.53 6.08
CA LEU A 36 17.12 -18.36 7.17
C LEU A 36 18.65 -18.54 7.09
N ASP A 37 19.29 -18.06 6.02
CA ASP A 37 20.72 -18.27 5.83
C ASP A 37 21.53 -17.49 6.88
N PRO A 38 22.52 -18.13 7.53
CA PRO A 38 23.34 -17.48 8.54
C PRO A 38 24.13 -16.31 7.95
N ILE A 39 24.47 -15.34 8.80
CA ILE A 39 25.40 -14.27 8.43
C ILE A 39 26.75 -14.91 8.14
N THR A 40 27.36 -14.60 6.99
CA THR A 40 28.68 -15.14 6.66
C THR A 40 29.80 -14.29 7.29
N PRO A 41 31.00 -14.84 7.47
CA PRO A 41 32.17 -14.08 7.93
C PRO A 41 32.49 -12.86 7.04
N GLU A 42 32.22 -12.98 5.73
CA GLU A 42 32.41 -11.91 4.75
C GLU A 42 31.43 -10.76 4.99
N ASP A 43 30.16 -11.05 5.28
CA ASP A 43 29.15 -10.03 5.62
C ASP A 43 29.53 -9.24 6.88
N ILE A 44 30.14 -9.91 7.86
CA ILE A 44 30.60 -9.30 9.11
C ILE A 44 31.80 -8.39 8.83
N TRP A 45 32.71 -8.80 7.95
CA TRP A 45 33.87 -8.01 7.57
C TRP A 45 33.45 -6.73 6.85
N ASP A 46 32.59 -6.84 5.84
CA ASP A 46 32.00 -5.72 5.11
C ASP A 46 31.29 -4.72 6.05
N ALA A 47 30.50 -5.23 6.99
CA ALA A 47 29.78 -4.41 7.94
C ALA A 47 30.72 -3.70 8.93
N ARG A 48 31.84 -4.33 9.31
CA ARG A 48 32.85 -3.74 10.19
C ARG A 48 33.64 -2.65 9.48
N GLU A 49 33.97 -2.85 8.20
CA GLU A 49 34.64 -1.84 7.38
C GLU A 49 33.74 -0.60 7.18
N ALA A 50 32.44 -0.82 6.95
CA ALA A 50 31.47 0.27 6.79
C ALA A 50 31.18 1.06 8.07
N LEU A 51 31.16 0.40 9.24
CA LEU A 51 30.86 1.04 10.53
C LEU A 51 32.10 1.59 11.25
N GLY A 52 33.30 1.15 10.88
CA GLY A 52 34.57 1.56 11.49
C GLY A 52 34.96 0.77 12.74
N GLU A 53 36.19 1.00 13.23
CA GLU A 53 36.82 0.20 14.30
C GLU A 53 36.15 0.33 15.68
N THR A 54 35.37 1.38 15.90
CA THR A 54 34.67 1.65 17.17
C THR A 54 33.31 0.96 17.30
N ALA A 55 32.86 0.26 16.24
CA ALA A 55 31.56 -0.39 16.23
C ALA A 55 31.52 -1.61 17.15
N THR A 56 30.45 -1.73 17.94
CA THR A 56 30.23 -2.88 18.81
C THR A 56 29.88 -4.13 17.98
N PRO A 57 30.18 -5.36 18.47
CA PRO A 57 29.83 -6.59 17.75
C PRO A 57 28.35 -6.73 17.40
N GLN A 58 27.46 -6.15 18.23
CA GLN A 58 26.01 -6.15 17.99
C GLN A 58 25.61 -5.23 16.83
N GLN A 59 26.26 -4.06 16.70
CA GLN A 59 26.01 -3.13 15.60
C GLN A 59 26.48 -3.72 14.26
N VAL A 60 27.64 -4.38 14.26
CA VAL A 60 28.16 -5.07 13.07
C VAL A 60 27.23 -6.20 12.63
N ALA A 61 26.76 -7.04 13.56
CA ALA A 61 25.82 -8.11 13.25
C ALA A 61 24.46 -7.58 12.75
N HIS A 62 23.99 -6.45 13.28
CA HIS A 62 22.76 -5.82 12.83
C HIS A 62 22.89 -5.24 11.41
N ALA A 63 23.99 -4.57 11.11
CA ALA A 63 24.26 -4.02 9.78
C ALA A 63 24.44 -5.12 8.72
N ALA A 64 25.16 -6.19 9.06
CA ALA A 64 25.31 -7.37 8.20
C ALA A 64 23.95 -8.01 7.86
N ARG A 65 23.05 -8.18 8.86
CA ARG A 65 21.68 -8.68 8.63
C ARG A 65 20.82 -7.72 7.82
N ALA A 66 20.97 -6.41 8.04
CA ALA A 66 20.19 -5.40 7.33
C ALA A 66 20.51 -5.35 5.83
N LYS A 67 21.78 -5.58 5.45
CA LYS A 67 22.23 -5.64 4.05
C LYS A 67 21.71 -6.90 3.34
N LYS A 68 21.62 -8.03 4.07
CA LYS A 68 21.13 -9.31 3.54
C LYS A 68 19.61 -9.41 3.43
N ARG A 69 18.86 -8.66 4.25
CA ARG A 69 17.39 -8.73 4.25
C ARG A 69 16.84 -8.28 2.90
N GLY A 70 16.36 -9.26 2.12
CA GLY A 70 15.81 -9.06 0.78
C GLY A 70 14.81 -7.91 0.73
N ARG A 71 15.08 -7.01 -0.21
CA ARG A 71 14.36 -5.76 -0.52
C ARG A 71 14.57 -4.59 0.47
N PRO A 72 15.07 -3.44 0.00
CA PRO A 72 15.27 -2.27 0.86
C PRO A 72 13.96 -1.83 1.50
N ALA A 73 14.04 -1.43 2.77
CA ALA A 73 12.91 -0.96 3.55
C ALA A 73 12.19 0.17 2.79
N GLY A 74 10.88 0.02 2.56
CA GLY A 74 10.06 1.00 1.83
C GLY A 74 9.99 0.82 0.31
N SER A 75 10.68 -0.17 -0.27
CA SER A 75 10.46 -0.53 -1.67
C SER A 75 9.01 -0.99 -1.85
N ARG A 76 8.22 -0.28 -2.69
CA ARG A 76 6.87 -0.65 -3.10
C ARG A 76 6.91 -1.31 -4.46
N ASN A 77 6.10 -2.34 -4.69
CA ASN A 77 6.12 -3.04 -5.98
C ASN A 77 5.70 -2.05 -7.06
N ARG A 78 6.67 -1.62 -7.89
CA ARG A 78 6.47 -0.60 -8.93
C ARG A 78 5.29 -0.96 -9.85
N ARG A 79 5.12 -2.25 -10.16
CA ARG A 79 3.99 -2.78 -10.93
C ARG A 79 2.63 -2.59 -10.23
N THR A 80 2.58 -2.69 -8.91
CA THR A 80 1.36 -2.51 -8.12
C THR A 80 1.00 -1.03 -7.98
N ASP A 81 1.99 -0.17 -7.71
CA ASP A 81 1.77 1.28 -7.60
C ASP A 81 1.40 1.90 -8.98
N ASP A 82 2.01 1.44 -10.06
CA ASP A 82 1.67 1.91 -11.42
C ASP A 82 0.27 1.44 -11.84
N LEU A 83 -0.15 0.24 -11.44
CA LEU A 83 -1.51 -0.24 -11.64
C LEU A 83 -2.53 0.55 -10.81
N GLU A 84 -2.21 0.85 -9.55
CA GLU A 84 -3.03 1.70 -8.69
C GLU A 84 -3.22 3.08 -9.32
N LYS A 85 -2.13 3.72 -9.76
CA LYS A 85 -2.19 5.02 -10.45
C LYS A 85 -2.97 4.97 -11.75
N TRP A 86 -2.80 3.91 -12.55
CA TRP A 86 -3.55 3.74 -13.80
C TRP A 86 -5.05 3.54 -13.55
N LEU A 87 -5.41 2.73 -12.55
CA LEU A 87 -6.81 2.53 -12.15
C LEU A 87 -7.45 3.83 -11.61
N LEU A 88 -6.71 4.60 -10.81
CA LEU A 88 -7.17 5.89 -10.30
C LEU A 88 -7.21 6.98 -11.37
N ALA A 89 -6.39 6.89 -12.42
CA ALA A 89 -6.47 7.79 -13.57
C ALA A 89 -7.69 7.48 -14.46
N GLN A 90 -8.09 6.22 -14.55
CA GLN A 90 -9.21 5.78 -15.39
C GLN A 90 -10.58 5.87 -14.69
N GLY A 91 -10.63 5.85 -13.35
CA GLY A 91 -11.87 5.72 -12.60
C GLY A 91 -11.94 6.52 -11.30
N GLN A 92 -13.12 6.51 -10.67
CA GLN A 92 -13.29 7.10 -9.34
C GLN A 92 -12.56 6.27 -8.29
N HIS A 93 -11.97 6.95 -7.30
CA HIS A 93 -11.32 6.28 -6.19
C HIS A 93 -12.33 5.38 -5.45
N PRO A 94 -12.00 4.12 -5.12
CA PRO A 94 -12.95 3.18 -4.50
C PRO A 94 -13.64 3.71 -3.25
N ALA A 95 -12.92 4.47 -2.41
CA ALA A 95 -13.51 5.11 -1.23
C ALA A 95 -14.63 6.12 -1.57
N VAL A 96 -14.54 6.81 -2.71
CA VAL A 96 -15.59 7.72 -3.18
C VAL A 96 -16.83 6.91 -3.57
N THR A 97 -16.64 5.80 -4.28
CA THR A 97 -17.74 4.88 -4.62
C THR A 97 -18.42 4.32 -3.38
N LEU A 98 -17.65 3.89 -2.37
CA LEU A 98 -18.20 3.40 -1.10
C LEU A 98 -19.00 4.48 -0.38
N MET A 99 -18.51 5.73 -0.39
CA MET A 99 -19.20 6.87 0.22
C MET A 99 -20.50 7.21 -0.52
N GLN A 100 -20.48 7.18 -1.85
CA GLN A 100 -21.69 7.37 -2.67
C GLN A 100 -22.73 6.29 -2.35
N ILE A 101 -22.35 5.01 -2.32
CA ILE A 101 -23.27 3.90 -2.00
C ILE A 101 -23.84 4.07 -0.57
N GLN A 102 -23.00 4.41 0.40
CA GLN A 102 -23.43 4.62 1.79
C GLN A 102 -24.41 5.80 1.92
N SER A 103 -24.16 6.89 1.20
CA SER A 103 -25.02 8.08 1.18
C SER A 103 -26.34 7.89 0.42
N THR A 104 -26.40 6.92 -0.49
CA THR A 104 -27.58 6.65 -1.31
C THR A 104 -28.68 6.00 -0.46
N ALA A 105 -29.92 6.47 -0.63
CA ALA A 105 -31.08 5.88 0.04
C ALA A 105 -31.32 4.42 -0.44
N PRO A 106 -31.73 3.51 0.46
CA PRO A 106 -31.89 2.09 0.13
C PRO A 106 -32.93 1.86 -0.99
N GLU A 107 -33.96 2.69 -1.08
CA GLU A 107 -34.99 2.62 -2.13
C GLU A 107 -34.40 2.88 -3.52
N VAL A 108 -33.45 3.81 -3.62
CA VAL A 108 -32.76 4.13 -4.88
C VAL A 108 -31.84 2.98 -5.30
N LEU A 109 -31.17 2.34 -4.35
CA LEU A 109 -30.37 1.14 -4.61
C LEU A 109 -31.25 -0.03 -5.09
N MET A 110 -32.42 -0.20 -4.49
CA MET A 110 -33.42 -1.18 -4.94
C MET A 110 -33.86 -0.92 -6.37
N GLU A 111 -34.12 0.33 -6.74
CA GLU A 111 -34.48 0.70 -8.10
C GLU A 111 -33.34 0.46 -9.10
N ALA A 112 -32.12 0.92 -8.77
CA ALA A 112 -30.95 0.71 -9.61
C ALA A 112 -30.60 -0.77 -9.81
N SER A 113 -31.01 -1.64 -8.88
CA SER A 113 -30.76 -3.08 -8.96
C SER A 113 -31.69 -3.85 -9.90
N LYS A 114 -32.77 -3.23 -10.40
CA LYS A 114 -33.80 -3.90 -11.20
C LYS A 114 -33.16 -4.51 -12.44
N ARG A 115 -33.13 -5.84 -12.51
CA ARG A 115 -32.60 -6.59 -13.65
C ARG A 115 -33.65 -7.55 -14.20
N ARG A 116 -33.81 -7.55 -15.52
CA ARG A 116 -34.63 -8.55 -16.22
C ARG A 116 -33.85 -9.84 -16.28
N LYS A 117 -34.40 -10.90 -15.68
CA LYS A 117 -33.79 -12.23 -15.69
C LYS A 117 -34.77 -13.22 -16.29
N VAL A 118 -34.29 -14.00 -17.27
CA VAL A 118 -35.06 -15.13 -17.80
C VAL A 118 -35.02 -16.24 -16.75
N HIS A 119 -36.18 -16.60 -16.21
CA HIS A 119 -36.28 -17.62 -15.17
C HIS A 119 -36.52 -19.01 -15.76
N SER A 120 -37.34 -19.10 -16.81
CA SER A 120 -37.62 -20.34 -17.52
C SER A 120 -38.11 -20.05 -18.93
N PHE A 121 -38.11 -21.07 -19.78
CA PHE A 121 -38.81 -21.04 -21.06
C PHE A 121 -40.09 -21.85 -20.94
N GLN A 122 -41.20 -21.32 -21.43
CA GLN A 122 -42.45 -22.07 -21.53
C GLN A 122 -42.33 -23.14 -22.62
N LYS A 123 -43.25 -24.12 -22.62
CA LYS A 123 -43.30 -25.18 -23.64
C LYS A 123 -43.48 -24.62 -25.07
N ASP A 124 -44.05 -23.42 -25.18
CA ASP A 124 -44.26 -22.69 -26.43
C ASP A 124 -43.02 -21.90 -26.90
N GLY A 125 -41.87 -22.06 -26.23
CA GLY A 125 -40.61 -21.39 -26.56
C GLY A 125 -40.51 -19.93 -26.11
N THR A 126 -41.54 -19.38 -25.47
CA THR A 126 -41.54 -18.01 -24.92
C THR A 126 -40.76 -17.95 -23.60
N ALA A 127 -39.88 -16.96 -23.48
CA ALA A 127 -39.09 -16.73 -22.27
C ALA A 127 -39.97 -16.10 -21.17
N ASN A 128 -40.04 -16.75 -20.01
CA ASN A 128 -40.63 -16.19 -18.80
C ASN A 128 -39.60 -15.25 -18.14
N VAL A 129 -39.80 -13.95 -18.30
CA VAL A 129 -38.91 -12.91 -17.80
C VAL A 129 -39.47 -12.34 -16.50
N VAL A 130 -38.71 -12.49 -15.41
CA VAL A 130 -39.03 -11.91 -14.11
C VAL A 130 -38.08 -10.74 -13.84
N VAL A 131 -38.60 -9.68 -13.22
CA VAL A 131 -37.78 -8.55 -12.77
C VAL A 131 -37.30 -8.82 -11.35
N GLU A 132 -36.01 -9.10 -11.22
CA GLU A 132 -35.35 -9.27 -9.93
C GLU A 132 -34.85 -7.91 -9.43
N HIS A 133 -35.01 -7.65 -8.14
CA HIS A 133 -34.50 -6.46 -7.47
C HIS A 133 -33.98 -6.86 -6.08
N MET A 134 -33.04 -6.09 -5.54
CA MET A 134 -32.57 -6.30 -4.17
C MET A 134 -33.70 -6.00 -3.18
N THR A 135 -33.75 -6.77 -2.09
CA THR A 135 -34.66 -6.49 -0.98
C THR A 135 -34.16 -5.29 -0.17
N TYR A 136 -35.05 -4.67 0.60
CA TYR A 136 -34.67 -3.55 1.47
C TYR A 136 -33.57 -3.93 2.48
N GLU A 137 -33.65 -5.14 3.05
CA GLU A 137 -32.63 -5.68 3.95
C GLU A 137 -31.27 -5.83 3.25
N ALA A 138 -31.26 -6.34 2.00
CA ALA A 138 -30.05 -6.44 1.20
C ALA A 138 -29.45 -5.06 0.91
N ALA A 139 -30.28 -4.07 0.56
CA ALA A 139 -29.85 -2.70 0.34
C ALA A 139 -29.25 -2.07 1.61
N GLN A 140 -29.88 -2.27 2.77
CA GLN A 140 -29.35 -1.75 4.03
C GLN A 140 -28.07 -2.46 4.48
N SER A 141 -27.99 -3.78 4.32
CA SER A 141 -26.76 -4.53 4.65
C SER A 141 -25.57 -4.11 3.77
N LEU A 142 -25.82 -3.72 2.51
CA LEU A 142 -24.79 -3.18 1.63
C LEU A 142 -24.29 -1.84 2.17
N ARG A 143 -25.19 -0.93 2.54
CA ARG A 143 -24.83 0.38 3.12
C ARG A 143 -24.06 0.24 4.43
N ALA A 144 -24.49 -0.66 5.32
CA ALA A 144 -23.80 -0.94 6.58
C ALA A 144 -22.37 -1.43 6.34
N ARG A 145 -22.17 -2.37 5.41
CA ARG A 145 -20.82 -2.85 5.04
C ARG A 145 -19.94 -1.75 4.47
N CYS A 146 -20.49 -0.88 3.62
CA CYS A 146 -19.75 0.28 3.10
C CYS A 146 -19.36 1.24 4.23
N ALA A 147 -20.25 1.47 5.20
CA ALA A 147 -19.95 2.30 6.36
C ALA A 147 -18.81 1.69 7.21
N ASP A 148 -18.89 0.40 7.55
CA ASP A 148 -17.86 -0.29 8.33
C ASP A 148 -16.49 -0.25 7.66
N MET A 149 -16.43 -0.40 6.33
CA MET A 149 -15.19 -0.28 5.57
C MET A 149 -14.59 1.14 5.59
N LEU A 150 -15.44 2.17 5.68
CA LEU A 150 -15.01 3.57 5.71
C LEU A 150 -14.67 4.09 7.12
N MET A 151 -15.21 3.48 8.18
CA MET A 151 -15.02 3.88 9.57
C MET A 151 -13.53 4.06 9.98
N PRO A 152 -12.59 3.15 9.63
CA PRO A 152 -11.18 3.32 9.97
C PRO A 152 -10.53 4.57 9.38
N TYR A 153 -10.99 5.00 8.21
CA TYR A 153 -10.42 6.14 7.49
C TYR A 153 -11.03 7.48 7.89
N LEU A 154 -12.29 7.47 8.35
CA LEU A 154 -13.02 8.67 8.76
C LEU A 154 -12.93 8.96 10.26
N VAL A 155 -13.09 7.92 11.09
CA VAL A 155 -13.19 8.04 12.56
C VAL A 155 -11.92 7.52 13.25
N GLY A 156 -11.17 6.65 12.58
CA GLY A 156 -9.88 6.19 13.08
C GLY A 156 -8.83 7.30 13.14
N LYS A 157 -7.77 7.05 13.91
CA LYS A 157 -6.59 7.93 13.92
C LYS A 157 -6.03 7.98 12.50
N LYS A 158 -6.12 9.16 11.86
CA LYS A 158 -5.54 9.37 10.53
C LYS A 158 -4.06 8.98 10.57
N PRO A 159 -3.58 8.07 9.71
CA PRO A 159 -2.16 7.76 9.65
C PRO A 159 -1.41 9.04 9.27
N LEU A 160 -0.44 9.43 10.11
CA LEU A 160 0.45 10.54 9.82
C LEU A 160 1.25 10.14 8.58
N LYS A 161 0.97 10.77 7.44
CA LYS A 161 1.78 10.63 6.24
C LYS A 161 3.06 11.41 6.49
N VAL A 162 4.10 10.72 6.97
CA VAL A 162 5.44 11.29 7.07
C VAL A 162 5.99 11.37 5.66
N ASP A 163 5.93 12.56 5.07
CA ASP A 163 6.57 12.83 3.79
C ASP A 163 8.08 12.96 4.06
N MET A 164 8.83 11.89 3.79
CA MET A 164 10.30 11.87 3.99
C MET A 164 11.06 12.66 2.92
N SER A 165 10.39 13.55 2.17
CA SER A 165 11.02 14.50 1.26
C SER A 165 11.71 15.66 2.00
N PHE A 166 11.50 15.80 3.31
CA PHE A 166 12.23 16.74 4.15
C PHE A 166 13.45 16.05 4.78
N SER A 167 14.65 16.31 4.23
CA SER A 167 15.90 16.05 4.94
C SER A 167 16.21 17.23 5.85
N GLY A 168 15.45 17.35 6.93
CA GLY A 168 15.79 18.24 8.04
C GLY A 168 15.54 17.49 9.33
N VAL A 169 16.46 17.64 10.28
CA VAL A 169 16.29 17.13 11.64
C VAL A 169 15.14 17.93 12.24
N ALA A 170 13.95 17.33 12.30
CA ALA A 170 12.82 17.92 12.99
C ALA A 170 13.01 17.63 14.48
N ASP A 171 13.69 18.53 15.19
CA ASP A 171 13.80 18.45 16.63
C ASP A 171 12.43 18.76 17.26
N LEU A 172 11.94 17.82 18.06
CA LEU A 172 10.68 17.96 18.79
C LEU A 172 10.93 18.79 20.05
N ILE A 173 10.58 20.07 20.01
CA ILE A 173 10.70 20.97 21.15
C ILE A 173 9.42 20.92 22.00
N ILE A 174 9.56 20.48 23.25
CA ILE A 174 8.49 20.42 24.25
C ILE A 174 8.92 21.24 25.48
N GLU A 175 8.16 22.29 25.75
CA GLU A 175 8.34 23.18 26.91
C GLU A 175 8.26 22.39 28.22
N GLY A 176 9.32 22.52 29.04
CA GLY A 176 9.43 21.89 30.35
C GLY A 176 9.90 20.44 30.35
N VAL A 177 10.11 19.81 29.19
CA VAL A 177 10.64 18.43 29.07
C VAL A 177 11.99 18.40 28.37
N THR A 178 12.11 19.11 27.25
CA THR A 178 13.35 19.12 26.44
C THR A 178 14.06 20.47 26.51
N HIS A 179 13.30 21.57 26.69
CA HIS A 179 13.81 22.93 26.69
C HIS A 179 13.06 23.76 27.74
N THR A 180 13.75 24.69 28.38
CA THR A 180 13.15 25.69 29.27
C THR A 180 12.51 26.83 28.44
N ALA A 181 11.59 27.60 29.04
CA ALA A 181 10.90 28.69 28.35
C ALA A 181 11.85 29.75 27.76
N GLY A 182 13.02 29.94 28.38
CA GLY A 182 14.07 30.83 27.85
C GLY A 182 14.74 30.26 26.60
N GLU A 183 15.13 28.98 26.62
CA GLU A 183 15.76 28.30 25.48
C GLU A 183 14.81 28.18 24.27
N ILE A 184 13.50 28.12 24.49
CA ILE A 184 12.49 28.15 23.42
C ILE A 184 12.48 29.50 22.71
N GLY A 185 12.60 30.60 23.46
CA GLY A 185 12.71 31.95 22.87
C GLY A 185 13.93 32.07 21.98
N ASP A 186 15.08 31.59 22.47
CA ASP A 186 16.35 31.65 21.73
C ASP A 186 16.32 30.80 20.44
N ILE A 187 15.67 29.63 20.47
CA ILE A 187 15.53 28.76 19.28
C ILE A 187 14.59 29.38 18.24
N ILE A 188 13.45 29.92 18.68
CA ILE A 188 12.51 30.61 17.79
C ILE A 188 13.20 31.82 17.15
N ASP A 189 13.92 32.62 17.92
CA ASP A 189 14.60 33.81 17.42
C ASP A 189 15.75 33.46 16.44
N ALA A 190 16.44 32.33 16.66
CA ALA A 190 17.49 31.84 15.77
C ALA A 190 16.96 31.29 14.43
N GLU A 191 15.75 30.69 14.42
CA GLU A 191 15.14 30.10 13.21
C GLU A 191 14.68 31.18 12.19
N PHE A 192 14.41 32.41 12.64
CA PHE A 192 13.97 33.51 11.78
C PHE A 192 15.05 34.56 11.47
N ALA A 193 16.29 34.37 11.92
CA ALA A 193 17.38 35.26 11.57
C ALA A 193 17.77 35.07 10.08
N PRO A 194 17.87 36.14 9.27
CA PRO A 194 18.35 36.00 7.90
C PRO A 194 19.77 35.44 7.91
N ALA A 195 20.01 34.42 7.08
CA ALA A 195 21.35 33.86 6.90
C ALA A 195 22.33 35.00 6.57
N PRO A 196 23.52 35.04 7.20
CA PRO A 196 24.52 36.06 6.88
C PRO A 196 24.86 35.92 5.40
N SER A 197 24.61 36.99 4.63
CA SER A 197 24.97 37.05 3.23
C SER A 197 26.50 36.92 3.13
N GLU A 198 26.98 35.91 2.41
CA GLU A 198 28.37 35.80 1.99
C GLU A 198 28.72 36.98 1.07
N THR A 199 29.08 38.11 1.66
CA THR A 199 29.71 39.23 0.97
C THR A 199 30.40 40.11 2.00
N ASP A 200 31.60 39.70 2.39
CA ASP A 200 32.72 40.63 2.56
C ASP A 200 34.05 39.85 2.50
N GLY A 201 34.46 39.55 1.27
CA GLY A 201 35.88 39.50 0.95
C GLY A 201 36.25 40.89 0.43
N GLY A 202 37.09 41.62 1.18
CA GLY A 202 37.54 42.95 0.76
C GLY A 202 38.38 43.69 1.79
N ASP A 203 39.68 43.38 1.79
CA ASP A 203 40.86 44.23 2.03
C ASP A 203 40.94 45.23 3.22
N ALA A 204 42.15 45.18 3.82
CA ALA A 204 42.88 46.15 4.66
C ALA A 204 42.73 46.05 6.18
#